data_AF-A0A5C6U9X8-F1
#
_entry.id   AF-A0A5C6U9X8-F1
#
_cell.length_a   1.000
_cell.length_b   1.000
_cell.length_c   1.000
_cell.angle_alpha   90.00
_cell.angle_beta   90.00
_cell.angle_gamma   90.00
#
_symmetry.space_group_name_H-M   'P 1'
#
loop_
_entity.id
_entity.type
_entity.pdbx_description
1 polymer ?
#
loop_
_entity_poly.entity_id
_entity_poly.type
_entity_poly.pdbx_seq_one_letter_code
_entity_poly.pdbx_strand_id
1 'polypeptide(L)'
;MPHLPQPLRQTALLLPLIATLTLLSTPEAVAQPTSNSRCQTVAAMPAPGELSPLVERLDAGHPTRESMQTLETWRTGALAACEATGELQDNTDFNAMRHRADFLREASAALPRQEDYHRRRHELLDQALATGELTEATLAGLRNELNSCFDPTFANLPAGEGGAAQFHAWNTPIERCFSTFDITLRDHLNARPSSGALFWLLLTATLALSTAGVGIAYAKHRKNERQAQL
;
A
#
# COMPACT_ATOMS: atom_id res chain seq x y z
N MET A 1 61.45 -15.60 3.51
CA MET A 1 62.75 -15.43 4.20
C MET A 1 63.80 -15.18 3.12
N PRO A 2 64.82 -14.33 3.30
CA PRO A 2 65.42 -13.80 4.55
C PRO A 2 64.84 -12.42 4.95
N HIS A 3 64.91 -11.88 6.18
CA HIS A 3 65.92 -11.85 7.27
C HIS A 3 67.14 -10.92 7.07
N LEU A 4 66.97 -9.65 7.51
CA LEU A 4 67.84 -8.91 8.48
C LEU A 4 69.36 -8.69 8.15
N PRO A 5 70.15 -7.89 8.92
CA PRO A 5 69.86 -6.99 10.06
C PRO A 5 70.42 -5.54 9.87
N GLN A 6 70.25 -4.56 10.78
CA GLN A 6 71.13 -4.13 11.92
C GLN A 6 71.21 -2.55 11.89
N PRO A 7 71.75 -1.81 12.90
CA PRO A 7 71.97 -2.10 14.33
C PRO A 7 71.46 -0.99 15.30
N LEU A 8 71.60 -1.30 16.61
CA LEU A 8 71.27 -0.49 17.80
C LEU A 8 72.12 0.79 18.05
N ARG A 9 71.55 1.71 18.84
CA ARG A 9 72.15 2.29 20.08
C ARG A 9 71.01 2.52 21.10
N GLN A 10 70.99 1.92 22.31
CA GLN A 10 71.80 2.24 23.52
C GLN A 10 71.52 3.67 24.00
N THR A 11 71.14 3.98 25.26
CA THR A 11 71.26 3.31 26.59
C THR A 11 70.09 3.81 27.48
N ALA A 12 69.33 3.00 28.24
CA ALA A 12 69.64 2.22 29.44
C ALA A 12 69.45 2.96 30.79
N LEU A 13 68.77 2.25 31.72
CA LEU A 13 68.60 2.50 33.17
C LEU A 13 67.59 3.63 33.53
N LEU A 14 66.78 3.57 34.61
CA LEU A 14 66.57 2.54 35.67
C LEU A 14 65.12 2.58 36.25
N LEU A 15 64.80 1.61 37.14
CA LEU A 15 63.60 1.49 38.01
C LEU A 15 64.07 1.60 39.48
N PRO A 16 63.23 1.96 40.50
CA PRO A 16 62.31 0.96 41.08
C PRO A 16 60.99 1.46 41.73
N LEU A 17 60.20 0.48 42.16
CA LEU A 17 58.91 0.52 42.87
C LEU A 17 58.79 1.53 44.03
N ILE A 18 57.57 2.08 44.22
CA ILE A 18 56.84 2.05 45.51
C ILE A 18 55.38 1.67 45.23
N ALA A 19 54.79 0.81 46.08
CA ALA A 19 53.38 0.42 46.00
C ALA A 19 52.52 1.18 47.02
N THR A 20 51.31 1.57 46.62
CA THR A 20 50.22 1.93 47.55
C THR A 20 48.91 1.36 47.04
N LEU A 21 48.34 0.42 47.79
CA LEU A 21 46.94 0.04 47.63
C LEU A 21 46.06 1.20 48.14
N THR A 22 45.10 1.64 47.34
CA THR A 22 43.84 2.17 47.86
C THR A 22 42.70 1.46 47.15
N LEU A 23 41.91 0.70 47.91
CA LEU A 23 40.64 0.17 47.43
C LEU A 23 39.73 1.36 47.11
N LEU A 24 39.27 1.46 45.87
CA LEU A 24 38.01 2.12 45.57
C LEU A 24 37.14 1.14 44.79
N SER A 25 36.18 0.57 45.51
CA SER A 25 35.21 -0.38 45.00
C SER A 25 34.23 0.30 44.05
N THR A 26 34.31 0.01 42.77
CA THR A 26 33.19 0.14 41.83
C THR A 26 32.90 -1.24 41.23
N PRO A 27 31.81 -1.91 41.64
CA PRO A 27 31.27 -3.00 40.86
C PRO A 27 30.51 -2.38 39.68
N GLU A 28 31.23 -1.95 38.64
CA GLU A 28 30.64 -1.97 37.30
C GLU A 28 30.53 -3.43 36.89
N ALA A 29 29.50 -4.07 37.45
CA ALA A 29 28.83 -5.16 36.79
C ALA A 29 28.38 -4.61 35.44
N VAL A 30 29.20 -4.82 34.42
CA VAL A 30 28.77 -4.78 33.04
C VAL A 30 27.73 -5.87 32.92
N ALA A 31 26.49 -5.50 33.22
CA ALA A 31 25.32 -6.29 32.92
C ALA A 31 25.33 -6.46 31.41
N GLN A 32 25.88 -7.57 30.94
CA GLN A 32 25.58 -8.07 29.61
C GLN A 32 24.06 -8.10 29.56
N PRO A 33 23.41 -7.37 28.63
CA PRO A 33 21.98 -7.50 28.47
C PRO A 33 21.74 -8.93 28.00
N THR A 34 21.36 -9.81 28.94
CA THR A 34 20.71 -11.08 28.66
C THR A 34 19.44 -10.71 27.93
N SER A 35 19.58 -10.69 26.61
CA SER A 35 18.64 -10.25 25.59
C SER A 35 17.30 -10.98 25.76
N ASN A 36 16.46 -10.51 26.68
CA ASN A 36 15.13 -11.06 26.88
C ASN A 36 14.31 -10.69 25.64
N SER A 37 14.10 -11.70 24.80
CA SER A 37 13.46 -11.55 23.49
C SER A 37 12.05 -10.95 23.60
N ARG A 38 11.37 -11.12 24.74
CA ARG A 38 10.06 -10.50 25.00
C ARG A 38 10.17 -8.99 25.18
N CYS A 39 11.11 -8.51 26.00
CA CYS A 39 11.35 -7.08 26.17
C CYS A 39 11.77 -6.40 24.86
N GLN A 40 12.62 -7.06 24.06
CA GLN A 40 12.93 -6.60 22.70
C GLN A 40 11.72 -6.59 21.78
N THR A 41 10.85 -7.61 21.86
CA THR A 41 9.60 -7.65 21.10
C THR A 41 8.70 -6.46 21.45
N VAL A 42 8.54 -6.13 22.74
CA VAL A 42 7.74 -4.96 23.18
C VAL A 42 8.34 -3.65 22.69
N ALA A 43 9.66 -3.49 22.77
CA ALA A 43 10.35 -2.30 22.24
C ALA A 43 10.12 -2.12 20.72
N ALA A 44 10.11 -3.23 19.97
CA ALA A 44 9.85 -3.26 18.53
C ALA A 44 8.36 -3.21 18.12
N MET A 45 7.41 -3.20 19.08
CA MET A 45 6.00 -2.92 18.77
C MET A 45 5.82 -1.45 18.39
N PRO A 46 4.88 -1.13 17.46
CA PRO A 46 4.80 0.20 16.89
C PRO A 46 4.48 1.26 17.93
N ALA A 47 5.17 2.40 17.84
CA ALA A 47 4.92 3.55 18.68
C ALA A 47 3.68 4.35 18.20
N PRO A 48 3.04 5.18 19.05
CA PRO A 48 1.86 5.96 18.65
C PRO A 48 2.10 6.85 17.42
N GLY A 49 3.31 7.41 17.28
CA GLY A 49 3.72 8.20 16.11
C GLY A 49 3.85 7.40 14.81
N GLU A 50 4.04 6.08 14.88
CA GLU A 50 4.08 5.19 13.71
C GLU A 50 2.67 4.75 13.26
N LEU A 51 1.67 4.99 14.12
CA LEU A 51 0.26 4.70 13.87
C LEU A 51 -0.56 5.96 13.56
N SER A 52 0.03 7.16 13.64
CA SER A 52 -0.63 8.44 13.33
C SER A 52 -1.39 8.45 12.00
N PRO A 53 -0.89 7.88 10.87
CA PRO A 53 -1.66 7.84 9.62
C PRO A 53 -3.01 7.12 9.73
N LEU A 54 -3.10 6.05 10.54
CA LEU A 54 -4.37 5.38 10.84
C LEU A 54 -5.24 6.24 11.75
N VAL A 55 -4.66 6.80 12.82
CA VAL A 55 -5.39 7.64 13.79
C VAL A 55 -6.09 8.80 13.09
N GLU A 56 -5.40 9.51 12.20
CA GLU A 56 -5.91 10.69 11.49
C GLU A 56 -7.13 10.41 10.59
N ARG A 57 -7.31 9.18 10.11
CA ARG A 57 -8.38 8.81 9.15
C ARG A 57 -9.54 8.03 9.74
N LEU A 58 -9.34 7.34 10.85
CA LEU A 58 -10.41 6.61 11.53
C LEU A 58 -11.32 7.55 12.32
N ASP A 59 -12.62 7.24 12.39
CA ASP A 59 -13.55 7.99 13.24
C ASP A 59 -13.25 7.85 14.73
N ALA A 60 -13.69 8.81 15.53
CA ALA A 60 -13.44 8.83 16.98
C ALA A 60 -13.98 7.61 17.73
N GLY A 61 -15.10 7.04 17.27
CA GLY A 61 -15.70 5.81 17.83
C GLY A 61 -15.23 4.52 17.16
N HIS A 62 -14.20 4.56 16.30
CA HIS A 62 -13.78 3.38 15.55
C HIS A 62 -13.03 2.36 16.45
N PRO A 63 -13.37 1.06 16.44
CA PRO A 63 -12.81 0.07 17.37
C PRO A 63 -11.27 -0.08 17.26
N THR A 64 -10.69 0.16 16.08
CA THR A 64 -9.23 0.16 15.94
C THR A 64 -8.55 1.31 16.72
N ARG A 65 -9.23 2.44 16.99
CA ARG A 65 -8.67 3.50 17.86
C ARG A 65 -8.54 3.03 19.32
N GLU A 66 -9.57 2.36 19.85
CA GLU A 66 -9.52 1.74 21.18
C GLU A 66 -8.43 0.66 21.26
N SER A 67 -8.29 -0.14 20.20
CA SER A 67 -7.22 -1.13 20.06
C SER A 67 -5.81 -0.49 20.12
N MET A 68 -5.59 0.62 19.40
CA MET A 68 -4.32 1.35 19.45
C MET A 68 -4.01 1.89 20.86
N GLN A 69 -5.00 2.49 21.53
CA GLN A 69 -4.87 2.98 22.92
C GLN A 69 -4.57 1.83 23.92
N THR A 70 -5.20 0.67 23.72
CA THR A 70 -4.96 -0.52 24.54
C THR A 70 -3.52 -1.03 24.37
N LEU A 71 -3.04 -1.09 23.12
CA LEU A 71 -1.65 -1.46 22.82
C LEU A 71 -0.66 -0.47 23.43
N GLU A 72 -0.90 0.84 23.30
CA GLU A 72 -0.02 1.89 23.85
C GLU A 72 0.06 1.81 25.38
N THR A 73 -1.08 1.68 26.05
CA THR A 73 -1.17 1.59 27.52
C THR A 73 -0.40 0.36 28.02
N TRP A 74 -0.64 -0.80 27.40
CA TRP A 74 0.04 -2.04 27.75
C TRP A 74 1.56 -1.97 27.45
N ARG A 75 1.94 -1.46 26.28
CA ARG A 75 3.35 -1.32 25.85
C ARG A 75 4.13 -0.45 26.82
N THR A 76 3.55 0.65 27.27
CA THR A 76 4.17 1.57 28.25
C THR A 76 4.43 0.87 29.58
N GLY A 77 3.44 0.15 30.12
CA GLY A 77 3.62 -0.63 31.35
C GLY A 77 4.62 -1.78 31.19
N ALA A 78 4.62 -2.48 30.05
CA ALA A 78 5.53 -3.57 29.75
C ALA A 78 6.98 -3.10 29.58
N LEU A 79 7.22 -1.92 28.98
CA LEU A 79 8.55 -1.31 28.90
C LEU A 79 9.07 -0.92 30.28
N ALA A 80 8.26 -0.25 31.10
CA ALA A 80 8.64 0.10 32.48
C ALA A 80 8.97 -1.14 33.34
N ALA A 81 8.23 -2.25 33.16
CA ALA A 81 8.56 -3.52 33.80
C ALA A 81 9.92 -4.07 33.32
N CYS A 82 10.16 -4.10 32.00
CA CYS A 82 11.44 -4.52 31.42
C CYS A 82 12.64 -3.68 31.90
N GLU A 83 12.47 -2.38 32.07
CA GLU A 83 13.51 -1.48 32.62
C GLU A 83 13.78 -1.75 34.11
N ALA A 84 12.75 -2.07 34.89
CA ALA A 84 12.86 -2.28 36.33
C ALA A 84 13.40 -3.67 36.72
N THR A 85 13.05 -4.73 35.98
CA THR A 85 13.38 -6.13 36.33
C THR A 85 14.34 -6.80 35.36
N GLY A 86 14.55 -6.25 34.16
CA GLY A 86 15.24 -6.91 33.04
C GLY A 86 14.40 -8.00 32.34
N GLU A 87 13.22 -8.34 32.87
CA GLU A 87 12.39 -9.44 32.35
C GLU A 87 10.89 -9.13 32.32
N LEU A 88 10.28 -9.32 31.15
CA LEU A 88 8.82 -9.38 31.03
C LEU A 88 8.34 -10.77 31.44
N GLN A 89 7.74 -10.86 32.63
CA GLN A 89 7.11 -12.09 33.13
C GLN A 89 5.98 -12.57 32.20
N ASP A 90 5.52 -13.80 32.43
CA ASP A 90 4.50 -14.44 31.58
C ASP A 90 3.13 -13.78 31.73
N ASN A 91 2.91 -12.75 30.92
CA ASN A 91 1.65 -12.05 30.79
C ASN A 91 0.83 -12.71 29.68
N THR A 92 -0.39 -13.15 30.01
CA THR A 92 -1.40 -13.66 29.07
C THR A 92 -1.61 -12.73 27.87
N ASP A 93 -1.47 -11.43 28.10
CA ASP A 93 -1.74 -10.39 27.12
C ASP A 93 -0.59 -10.23 26.10
N PHE A 94 0.62 -10.75 26.39
CA PHE A 94 1.80 -10.55 25.52
C PHE A 94 1.54 -11.01 24.07
N ASN A 95 0.93 -12.20 23.90
CA ASN A 95 0.62 -12.71 22.56
C ASN A 95 -0.49 -11.90 21.88
N ALA A 96 -1.53 -11.50 22.61
CA ALA A 96 -2.61 -10.69 22.07
C ALA A 96 -2.10 -9.31 21.62
N MET A 97 -1.27 -8.65 22.42
CA MET A 97 -0.69 -7.34 22.10
C MET A 97 0.35 -7.44 20.99
N ARG A 98 1.13 -8.53 20.92
CA ARG A 98 2.01 -8.79 19.77
C ARG A 98 1.24 -8.97 18.48
N HIS A 99 0.15 -9.75 18.47
CA HIS A 99 -0.70 -9.88 17.28
C HIS A 99 -1.31 -8.53 16.88
N ARG A 100 -1.85 -7.78 17.84
CA ARG A 100 -2.39 -6.43 17.63
C ARG A 100 -1.34 -5.46 17.05
N ALA A 101 -0.12 -5.49 17.58
CA ALA A 101 1.03 -4.74 17.06
C ALA A 101 1.39 -5.13 15.62
N ASP A 102 1.45 -6.43 15.32
CA ASP A 102 1.74 -6.94 13.97
C ASP A 102 0.69 -6.48 12.95
N PHE A 103 -0.61 -6.56 13.29
CA PHE A 103 -1.68 -6.05 12.46
C PHE A 103 -1.59 -4.54 12.23
N LEU A 104 -1.43 -3.74 13.30
CA LEU A 104 -1.43 -2.29 13.23
C LEU A 104 -0.23 -1.75 12.44
N ARG A 105 0.93 -2.38 12.60
CA ARG A 105 2.14 -2.13 11.81
C ARG A 105 1.89 -2.35 10.31
N GLU A 106 1.25 -3.46 9.94
CA GLU A 106 0.98 -3.79 8.54
C GLU A 106 -0.13 -2.94 7.92
N ALA A 107 -1.18 -2.63 8.68
CA ALA A 107 -2.22 -1.69 8.27
C ALA A 107 -1.66 -0.27 8.04
N SER A 108 -0.83 0.24 8.96
CA SER A 108 -0.19 1.55 8.82
C SER A 108 0.76 1.60 7.62
N ALA A 109 1.51 0.52 7.36
CA ALA A 109 2.40 0.42 6.20
C ALA A 109 1.68 0.16 4.85
N ALA A 110 0.44 -0.33 4.87
CA ALA A 110 -0.39 -0.49 3.68
C ALA A 110 -1.08 0.82 3.27
N LEU A 111 -1.54 1.60 4.26
CA LEU A 111 -2.41 2.75 4.04
C LEU A 111 -1.84 3.78 3.03
N PRO A 112 -0.60 4.31 3.15
CA PRO A 112 -0.07 5.27 2.19
C PRO A 112 -0.03 4.77 0.74
N ARG A 113 0.12 3.45 0.54
CA ARG A 113 0.13 2.82 -0.79
C ARG A 113 -1.27 2.74 -1.38
N GLN A 114 -2.28 2.43 -0.57
CA GLN A 114 -3.69 2.43 -0.99
C GLN A 114 -4.18 3.85 -1.31
N GLU A 115 -3.81 4.84 -0.49
CA GLU A 115 -4.16 6.25 -0.72
C GLU A 115 -3.51 6.83 -1.96
N ASP A 116 -2.21 6.61 -2.15
CA ASP A 116 -1.49 7.07 -3.35
C ASP A 116 -2.04 6.39 -4.61
N TYR A 117 -2.44 5.12 -4.54
CA TYR A 117 -3.13 4.43 -5.63
C TYR A 117 -4.49 5.08 -5.95
N HIS A 118 -5.36 5.24 -4.95
CA HIS A 118 -6.70 5.83 -5.12
C HIS A 118 -6.62 7.23 -5.70
N ARG A 119 -5.74 8.09 -5.15
CA ARG A 119 -5.47 9.44 -5.65
C ARG A 119 -4.99 9.44 -7.11
N ARG A 120 -3.97 8.65 -7.44
CA ARG A 120 -3.44 8.59 -8.82
C ARG A 120 -4.46 8.06 -9.82
N ARG A 121 -5.36 7.17 -9.41
CA ARG A 121 -6.44 6.70 -10.29
C ARG A 121 -7.50 7.76 -10.52
N HIS A 122 -7.87 8.58 -9.54
CA HIS A 122 -8.67 9.79 -9.79
C HIS A 122 -7.95 10.77 -10.72
N GLU A 123 -6.66 11.05 -10.51
CA GLU A 123 -5.87 11.94 -11.38
C GLU A 123 -5.83 11.45 -12.85
N LEU A 124 -5.72 10.14 -13.07
CA LEU A 124 -5.73 9.53 -14.42
C LEU A 124 -7.12 9.53 -15.06
N LEU A 125 -8.18 9.30 -14.28
CA LEU A 125 -9.56 9.41 -14.75
C LEU A 125 -9.87 10.84 -15.24
N ASP A 126 -9.38 11.84 -14.52
CA ASP A 126 -9.55 13.25 -14.87
C ASP A 126 -8.77 13.63 -16.14
N GLN A 127 -7.55 13.11 -16.29
CA GLN A 127 -6.76 13.25 -17.52
C GLN A 127 -7.44 12.61 -18.73
N ALA A 128 -8.00 11.40 -18.56
CA ALA A 128 -8.71 10.69 -19.63
C ALA A 128 -10.03 11.37 -20.05
N LEU A 129 -10.72 12.06 -19.13
CA LEU A 129 -11.81 12.97 -19.52
C LEU A 129 -11.27 14.18 -20.31
N ALA A 130 -10.21 14.83 -19.80
CA ALA A 130 -9.65 16.03 -20.42
C ALA A 130 -9.07 15.80 -21.83
N THR A 131 -8.60 14.59 -22.13
CA THR A 131 -8.15 14.17 -23.47
C THR A 131 -9.27 13.66 -24.38
N GLY A 132 -10.49 13.47 -23.85
CA GLY A 132 -11.64 12.94 -24.59
C GLY A 132 -11.63 11.41 -24.76
N GLU A 133 -10.79 10.69 -24.01
CA GLU A 133 -10.77 9.21 -23.98
C GLU A 133 -11.98 8.65 -23.21
N LEU A 134 -12.55 9.42 -22.28
CA LEU A 134 -13.76 9.08 -21.52
C LEU A 134 -14.88 10.11 -21.71
N THR A 135 -16.12 9.67 -21.51
CA THR A 135 -17.29 10.56 -21.34
C THR A 135 -17.52 10.87 -19.86
N GLU A 136 -18.20 11.96 -19.54
CA GLU A 136 -18.59 12.30 -18.15
C GLU A 136 -19.38 11.17 -17.47
N ALA A 137 -20.26 10.48 -18.21
CA ALA A 137 -21.03 9.35 -17.71
C ALA A 137 -20.13 8.14 -17.38
N THR A 138 -19.15 7.85 -18.24
CA THR A 138 -18.15 6.79 -18.00
C THR A 138 -17.26 7.14 -16.80
N LEU A 139 -16.81 8.40 -16.71
CA LEU A 139 -16.04 8.91 -15.59
C LEU A 139 -16.77 8.75 -14.26
N ALA A 140 -18.06 9.12 -14.20
CA ALA A 140 -18.86 8.98 -12.99
C ALA A 140 -18.99 7.51 -12.54
N GLY A 141 -19.20 6.58 -13.49
CA GLY A 141 -19.20 5.14 -13.22
C GLY A 141 -17.88 4.64 -12.64
N LEU A 142 -16.76 4.96 -13.30
CA LEU A 142 -15.42 4.54 -12.88
C LEU A 142 -14.99 5.15 -11.54
N ARG A 143 -15.33 6.42 -11.27
CA ARG A 143 -15.09 7.04 -9.95
C ARG A 143 -15.87 6.36 -8.84
N ASN A 144 -17.13 5.99 -9.08
CA ASN A 144 -17.95 5.26 -8.10
C ASN A 144 -17.37 3.87 -7.82
N GLU A 145 -16.91 3.15 -8.86
CA GLU A 145 -16.27 1.84 -8.72
C GLU A 145 -14.95 1.95 -7.92
N LEU A 146 -14.08 2.90 -8.28
CA LEU A 146 -12.82 3.18 -7.57
C LEU A 146 -13.03 3.54 -6.09
N ASN A 147 -14.04 4.37 -5.79
CA ASN A 147 -14.40 4.70 -4.41
C ASN A 147 -14.94 3.47 -3.67
N SER A 148 -15.81 2.66 -4.29
CA SER A 148 -16.34 1.44 -3.67
C SER A 148 -15.27 0.41 -3.30
N CYS A 149 -14.12 0.40 -4.00
CA CYS A 149 -12.96 -0.38 -3.61
C CYS A 149 -12.23 0.16 -2.37
N PHE A 150 -12.23 1.48 -2.17
CA PHE A 150 -11.45 2.15 -1.13
C PHE A 150 -12.25 2.49 0.14
N ASP A 151 -13.53 2.83 0.05
CA ASP A 151 -14.39 3.15 1.19
C ASP A 151 -14.37 2.08 2.32
N PRO A 152 -14.32 0.75 2.02
CA PRO A 152 -14.19 -0.29 3.04
C PRO A 152 -12.89 -0.24 3.87
N THR A 153 -11.85 0.45 3.38
CA THR A 153 -10.51 0.53 4.02
C THR A 153 -10.64 1.00 5.46
N PHE A 154 -11.32 2.11 5.69
CA PHE A 154 -11.48 2.67 7.03
C PHE A 154 -12.71 2.12 7.75
N ALA A 155 -13.85 2.01 7.05
CA ALA A 155 -15.12 1.62 7.65
C ALA A 155 -15.13 0.19 8.22
N ASN A 156 -14.33 -0.71 7.65
CA ASN A 156 -14.26 -2.12 8.03
C ASN A 156 -12.88 -2.55 8.56
N LEU A 157 -12.03 -1.60 8.98
CA LEU A 157 -10.70 -1.94 9.50
C LEU A 157 -10.84 -2.77 10.81
N PRO A 158 -10.25 -3.97 10.90
CA PRO A 158 -10.33 -4.75 12.14
C PRO A 158 -9.63 -4.08 13.34
N ALA A 159 -9.99 -4.52 14.55
CA ALA A 159 -9.27 -4.17 15.78
C ALA A 159 -7.88 -4.85 15.88
N GLY A 160 -7.56 -5.81 15.00
CA GLY A 160 -6.21 -6.37 14.85
C GLY A 160 -5.85 -7.57 15.73
N GLU A 161 -6.80 -8.12 16.47
CA GLU A 161 -6.59 -9.24 17.40
C GLU A 161 -6.08 -10.53 16.71
N GLY A 162 -6.40 -10.71 15.43
CA GLY A 162 -5.92 -11.83 14.61
C GLY A 162 -4.57 -11.60 13.92
N GLY A 163 -3.89 -10.49 14.18
CA GLY A 163 -2.56 -10.18 13.65
C GLY A 163 -2.46 -10.14 12.12
N ALA A 164 -1.29 -10.49 11.59
CA ALA A 164 -1.00 -10.48 10.15
C ALA A 164 -2.02 -11.30 9.31
N ALA A 165 -2.55 -12.42 9.85
CA ALA A 165 -3.59 -13.19 9.16
C ALA A 165 -4.90 -12.39 8.99
N GLN A 166 -5.29 -11.63 10.01
CA GLN A 166 -6.44 -10.72 9.93
C GLN A 166 -6.17 -9.50 9.04
N PHE A 167 -4.93 -8.99 9.03
CA PHE A 167 -4.51 -7.94 8.09
C PHE A 167 -4.67 -8.42 6.64
N HIS A 168 -4.14 -9.60 6.29
CA HIS A 168 -4.27 -10.15 4.95
C HIS A 168 -5.73 -10.42 4.57
N ALA A 169 -6.56 -10.91 5.50
CA ALA A 169 -7.99 -11.13 5.26
C ALA A 169 -8.75 -9.83 4.94
N TRP A 170 -8.36 -8.70 5.56
CA TRP A 170 -8.94 -7.38 5.31
C TRP A 170 -8.36 -6.70 4.05
N ASN A 171 -7.05 -6.77 3.83
CA ASN A 171 -6.36 -6.04 2.75
C ASN A 171 -6.52 -6.72 1.37
N THR A 172 -6.50 -8.06 1.29
CA THR A 172 -6.51 -8.78 0.01
C THR A 172 -7.74 -8.47 -0.86
N PRO A 173 -8.97 -8.37 -0.31
CA PRO A 173 -10.14 -7.95 -1.10
C PRO A 173 -10.01 -6.54 -1.70
N ILE A 174 -9.41 -5.59 -0.98
CA ILE A 174 -9.19 -4.21 -1.43
C ILE A 174 -8.21 -4.19 -2.60
N GLU A 175 -7.05 -4.84 -2.45
CA GLU A 175 -6.04 -4.97 -3.51
C GLU A 175 -6.60 -5.67 -4.76
N ARG A 176 -7.47 -6.68 -4.57
CA ARG A 176 -8.14 -7.37 -5.68
C ARG A 176 -9.16 -6.47 -6.38
N CYS A 177 -9.90 -5.65 -5.65
CA CYS A 177 -10.83 -4.68 -6.21
C CYS A 177 -10.09 -3.66 -7.07
N PHE A 178 -9.00 -3.08 -6.55
CA PHE A 178 -8.12 -2.19 -7.30
C PHE A 178 -7.53 -2.83 -8.57
N SER A 179 -7.04 -4.08 -8.48
CA SER A 179 -6.52 -4.82 -9.65
C SER A 179 -7.61 -5.08 -10.70
N THR A 180 -8.87 -5.27 -10.28
CA THR A 180 -10.01 -5.46 -11.18
C THR A 180 -10.39 -4.13 -11.85
N PHE A 181 -10.46 -3.04 -11.10
CA PHE A 181 -10.66 -1.69 -11.62
C PHE A 181 -9.62 -1.30 -12.67
N ASP A 182 -8.36 -1.69 -12.50
CA ASP A 182 -7.29 -1.46 -13.49
C ASP A 182 -7.51 -2.17 -14.83
N ILE A 183 -8.23 -3.31 -14.82
CA ILE A 183 -8.64 -4.01 -16.03
C ILE A 183 -9.82 -3.26 -16.66
N THR A 184 -10.86 -2.93 -15.88
CA THR A 184 -12.02 -2.16 -16.34
C THR A 184 -11.62 -0.83 -16.99
N LEU A 185 -10.75 -0.05 -16.32
CA LEU A 185 -10.21 1.20 -16.84
C LEU A 185 -9.43 0.97 -18.15
N ARG A 186 -8.56 -0.04 -18.19
CA ARG A 186 -7.80 -0.37 -19.41
C ARG A 186 -8.72 -0.73 -20.57
N ASP A 187 -9.77 -1.50 -20.33
CA ASP A 187 -10.72 -1.91 -21.36
C ASP A 187 -11.53 -0.72 -21.89
N HIS A 188 -11.89 0.25 -21.03
CA HIS A 188 -12.48 1.51 -21.47
C HIS A 188 -11.53 2.36 -22.32
N LEU A 189 -10.27 2.55 -21.90
CA LEU A 189 -9.30 3.36 -22.65
C LEU A 189 -8.85 2.71 -23.96
N ASN A 190 -8.84 1.36 -24.03
CA ASN A 190 -8.48 0.61 -25.24
C ASN A 190 -9.68 0.23 -26.12
N ALA A 191 -10.91 0.62 -25.72
CA ALA A 191 -12.10 0.50 -26.55
C ALA A 191 -12.02 1.46 -27.75
N ARG A 192 -11.26 1.05 -28.77
CA ARG A 192 -11.32 1.65 -30.11
C ARG A 192 -12.79 1.81 -30.53
N PRO A 193 -13.16 2.88 -31.25
CA PRO A 193 -14.52 3.04 -31.77
C PRO A 193 -14.92 1.74 -32.46
N SER A 194 -15.97 1.12 -31.94
CA SER A 194 -16.18 -0.31 -32.16
C SER A 194 -16.22 -0.62 -33.65
N SER A 195 -15.65 -1.76 -34.04
CA SER A 195 -15.79 -2.27 -35.41
C SER A 195 -17.26 -2.37 -35.83
N GLY A 196 -18.18 -2.53 -34.87
CA GLY A 196 -19.62 -2.37 -35.03
C GLY A 196 -20.07 -0.98 -35.50
N ALA A 197 -19.58 0.12 -34.93
CA ALA A 197 -19.93 1.48 -35.38
C ALA A 197 -19.44 1.75 -36.81
N LEU A 198 -18.21 1.35 -37.12
CA LEU A 198 -17.66 1.39 -38.49
C LEU A 198 -18.45 0.48 -39.44
N PHE A 199 -18.85 -0.71 -39.00
CA PHE A 199 -19.69 -1.63 -39.75
C PHE A 199 -21.07 -1.03 -40.06
N TRP A 200 -21.73 -0.38 -39.10
CA TRP A 200 -23.02 0.28 -39.32
C TRP A 200 -22.90 1.50 -40.25
N LEU A 201 -21.81 2.28 -40.17
CA LEU A 201 -21.54 3.36 -41.12
C LEU A 201 -21.27 2.83 -42.55
N LEU A 202 -20.51 1.75 -42.69
CA LEU A 202 -20.26 1.11 -43.99
C LEU A 202 -21.51 0.43 -44.56
N LEU A 203 -22.34 -0.19 -43.71
CA LEU A 203 -23.60 -0.82 -44.10
C LEU A 203 -24.63 0.23 -44.56
N THR A 204 -24.76 1.34 -43.84
CA THR A 204 -25.66 2.44 -44.25
C THR A 204 -25.18 3.12 -45.53
N ALA A 205 -23.87 3.34 -45.69
CA ALA A 205 -23.30 3.88 -46.93
C ALA A 205 -23.53 2.95 -48.14
N THR A 206 -23.32 1.64 -47.98
CA THR A 206 -23.52 0.66 -49.08
C THR A 206 -24.99 0.48 -49.45
N LEU A 207 -25.92 0.52 -48.48
CA LEU A 207 -27.36 0.53 -48.73
C LEU A 207 -27.82 1.81 -49.46
N ALA A 208 -27.31 2.98 -49.06
CA ALA A 208 -27.59 4.25 -49.73
C ALA A 208 -27.10 4.28 -51.19
N LEU A 209 -25.87 3.81 -51.44
CA LEU A 209 -25.32 3.69 -52.80
C LEU A 209 -26.13 2.70 -53.66
N SER A 210 -26.52 1.56 -53.10
CA SER A 210 -27.30 0.54 -53.81
C SER A 210 -28.69 1.04 -54.22
N THR A 211 -29.40 1.68 -53.29
CA THR A 211 -30.74 2.25 -53.55
C THR A 211 -30.69 3.42 -54.54
N ALA A 212 -29.68 4.30 -54.45
CA ALA A 212 -29.45 5.35 -55.44
C ALA A 212 -29.17 4.77 -56.83
N GLY A 213 -28.34 3.73 -56.94
CA GLY A 213 -28.04 3.04 -58.20
C GLY A 213 -29.29 2.46 -58.87
N VAL A 214 -30.14 1.75 -58.11
CA VAL A 214 -31.42 1.22 -58.60
C VAL A 214 -32.37 2.34 -59.04
N GLY A 215 -32.47 3.43 -58.26
CA GLY A 215 -33.30 4.58 -58.61
C GLY A 215 -32.88 5.26 -59.93
N ILE A 216 -31.57 5.46 -60.12
CA ILE A 216 -31.01 6.03 -61.35
C ILE A 216 -31.23 5.09 -62.55
N ALA A 217 -31.01 3.79 -62.37
CA ALA A 217 -31.24 2.79 -63.42
C ALA A 217 -32.71 2.74 -63.86
N TYR A 218 -33.65 2.73 -62.91
CA TYR A 218 -35.09 2.75 -63.17
C TYR A 218 -35.53 4.05 -63.86
N ALA A 219 -35.04 5.21 -63.40
CA ALA A 219 -35.33 6.50 -64.02
C ALA A 219 -34.82 6.57 -65.48
N LYS A 220 -33.63 6.01 -65.74
CA LYS A 220 -33.05 5.93 -67.09
C LYS A 220 -33.85 4.97 -67.99
N HIS A 221 -34.24 3.80 -67.49
CA HIS A 221 -35.08 2.84 -68.22
C HIS A 221 -36.40 3.49 -68.66
N ARG A 222 -37.12 4.09 -67.71
CA ARG A 222 -38.42 4.74 -67.94
C ARG A 222 -38.32 5.94 -68.89
N LYS A 223 -37.18 6.64 -68.92
CA LYS A 223 -36.91 7.69 -69.92
C LYS A 223 -36.75 7.09 -71.32
N ASN A 224 -35.96 6.02 -71.45
CA ASN A 224 -35.73 5.36 -72.73
C ASN A 224 -37.02 4.74 -73.32
N GLU A 225 -37.85 4.09 -72.49
CA GLU A 225 -39.16 3.56 -72.92
C GLU A 225 -40.07 4.64 -73.51
N ARG A 226 -40.12 5.81 -72.86
CA ARG A 226 -40.90 6.97 -73.36
C ARG A 226 -40.34 7.55 -74.66
N GLN A 227 -39.04 7.43 -74.91
CA GLN A 227 -38.41 7.88 -76.16
C GLN A 227 -38.56 6.87 -77.30
N ALA A 228 -38.84 5.59 -77.00
CA ALA A 228 -39.09 4.53 -77.98
C ALA A 228 -40.58 4.42 -78.39
N GLN A 229 -41.46 5.24 -77.80
CA GLN A 229 -42.91 5.30 -78.07
C GLN A 229 -43.32 6.59 -78.82
N LEU A 230 -42.34 7.35 -79.31
CA LEU A 230 -42.46 8.56 -80.13
C LEU A 230 -41.81 8.34 -81.49
#